data_AF-A0A182ESE5-F1
#
_entry.id   AF-A0A182ESE5-F1
#
_cell.length_a   1.000
_cell.length_b   1.000
_cell.length_c   1.000
_cell.angle_alpha   90.00
_cell.angle_beta   90.00
_cell.angle_gamma   90.00
#
_symmetry.space_group_name_H-M   'P 1'
#
loop_
_entity.id
_entity.type
_entity.pdbx_description
1 polymer ?
#
loop_
_entity_poly.entity_id
_entity_poly.type
_entity_poly.pdbx_seq_one_letter_code
_entity_poly.pdbx_strand_id
1 'polypeptide(L)'
;MSRGRMWHALFINLTVFLLVVDCATPFLNTYLDERSQKSLQAVLINALDSNELSSIHYGAAGLKLVGISIEASKNKALCDIVQKVNGEELVQLYHAVSAAAALKECTFSVPNAKETVEAVLKQDTPTSHNIYLALAVADKLKLKVNYNGFAEALTTALTKDDGAS
;
A
#
# COMPACT_ATOMS: atom_id res chain seq x y z
N MET A 1 -56.76 15.96 22.84
CA MET A 1 -55.30 15.84 23.03
C MET A 1 -54.61 16.71 21.98
N SER A 2 -53.92 17.77 22.40
CA SER A 2 -53.51 18.89 21.53
C SER A 2 -52.43 18.50 20.50
N ARG A 3 -52.69 18.81 19.22
CA ARG A 3 -51.82 18.56 18.04
C ARG A 3 -50.37 19.05 18.22
N GLY A 4 -50.15 20.07 19.05
CA GLY A 4 -48.82 20.64 19.33
C GLY A 4 -47.90 19.73 20.15
N ARG A 5 -48.45 18.92 21.09
CA ARG A 5 -47.63 18.00 21.92
C ARG A 5 -47.07 16.83 21.11
N MET A 6 -47.74 16.44 20.04
CA MET A 6 -47.33 15.31 19.19
C MET A 6 -46.15 15.68 18.28
N TRP A 7 -46.08 16.94 17.82
CA TRP A 7 -44.97 17.44 17.02
C TRP A 7 -43.68 17.60 17.84
N HIS A 8 -43.76 18.07 19.08
CA HIS A 8 -42.58 18.20 19.94
C HIS A 8 -42.00 16.83 20.33
N ALA A 9 -42.85 15.82 20.56
CA ALA A 9 -42.38 14.46 20.79
C ALA A 9 -41.68 13.86 19.55
N LEU A 10 -42.12 14.21 18.35
CA LEU A 10 -41.50 13.75 17.09
C LEU A 10 -40.15 14.43 16.85
N PHE A 11 -40.04 15.74 17.11
CA PHE A 11 -38.78 16.49 16.98
C PHE A 11 -37.72 16.07 18.01
N ILE A 12 -38.12 15.77 19.25
CA ILE A 12 -37.21 15.27 20.30
C ILE A 12 -36.70 13.87 19.97
N ASN A 13 -37.55 12.98 19.44
CA ASN A 13 -37.08 11.66 19.00
C ASN A 13 -36.15 11.73 17.78
N LEU A 14 -36.40 12.66 16.83
CA LEU A 14 -35.55 12.84 15.66
C LEU A 14 -34.16 13.42 16.03
N THR A 15 -34.09 14.30 17.04
CA THR A 15 -32.80 14.85 17.53
C THR A 15 -32.00 13.83 18.33
N VAL A 16 -32.66 12.93 19.07
CA VAL A 16 -31.96 11.83 19.76
C VAL A 16 -31.39 10.82 18.76
N PHE A 17 -32.07 10.52 17.65
CA PHE A 17 -31.54 9.62 16.62
C PHE A 17 -30.35 10.19 15.83
N LEU A 18 -30.25 11.51 15.69
CA LEU A 18 -29.11 12.15 15.01
C LEU A 18 -27.86 12.26 15.89
N LEU A 19 -27.99 12.15 17.22
CA LEU A 19 -26.86 12.22 18.16
C LEU A 19 -26.19 10.88 18.47
N VAL A 20 -26.74 9.75 17.98
CA VAL A 20 -26.19 8.40 18.26
C VAL A 20 -25.29 7.89 17.13
N VAL A 21 -25.14 8.63 16.03
CA VAL A 21 -24.29 8.21 14.90
C VAL A 21 -22.80 8.52 15.11
N ASP A 22 -22.43 9.25 16.16
CA ASP A 22 -21.02 9.50 16.52
C ASP A 22 -20.41 8.47 17.49
N CYS A 23 -21.15 7.43 17.89
CA CYS A 23 -20.59 6.34 18.67
C CYS A 23 -20.30 5.11 17.82
N ALA A 24 -18.99 4.89 17.64
CA ALA A 24 -18.37 3.59 17.36
C ALA A 24 -18.64 3.00 15.97
N THR A 25 -18.10 3.63 14.93
CA THR A 25 -17.42 2.78 13.94
C THR A 25 -16.19 2.18 14.64
N PRO A 26 -16.02 0.85 14.66
CA PRO A 26 -14.78 0.23 15.12
C PRO A 26 -13.73 0.43 14.03
N PHE A 27 -13.37 1.67 13.75
CA PHE A 27 -12.13 1.98 13.04
C PHE A 27 -10.97 1.78 14.03
N LEU A 28 -9.80 1.41 13.54
CA LEU A 28 -8.55 1.06 14.25
C LEU A 28 -8.04 2.04 15.34
N ASN A 29 -8.78 3.10 15.68
CA ASN A 29 -8.40 4.17 16.59
C ASN A 29 -8.45 3.78 18.09
N THR A 30 -8.93 2.59 18.44
CA THR A 30 -8.88 2.08 19.83
C THR A 30 -7.57 1.38 20.20
N TYR A 31 -6.71 1.04 19.23
CA TYR A 31 -5.47 0.29 19.49
C TYR A 31 -4.21 1.16 19.55
N LEU A 32 -4.21 2.37 18.97
CA LEU A 32 -3.07 3.29 19.00
C LEU A 32 -3.50 4.61 19.62
N ASP A 33 -2.96 4.90 20.81
CA ASP A 33 -3.11 6.22 21.41
C ASP A 33 -2.39 7.31 20.60
N GLU A 34 -2.65 8.58 20.91
CA GLU A 34 -2.06 9.72 20.19
C GLU A 34 -0.52 9.69 20.20
N ARG A 35 0.10 9.22 21.29
CA ARG A 35 1.55 9.11 21.40
C ARG A 35 2.08 8.02 20.46
N SER A 36 1.42 6.87 20.40
CA SER A 36 1.75 5.78 19.48
C SER A 36 1.59 6.22 18.02
N GLN A 37 0.55 6.97 17.69
CA GLN A 37 0.35 7.51 16.34
C GLN A 37 1.47 8.48 15.94
N LYS A 38 1.83 9.41 16.83
CA LYS A 38 2.97 10.33 16.59
C LYS A 38 4.29 9.59 16.46
N SER A 39 4.50 8.55 17.27
CA SER A 39 5.70 7.71 17.18
C SER A 39 5.77 6.96 15.85
N LEU A 40 4.67 6.36 15.40
CA LEU A 40 4.59 5.70 14.11
C LEU A 40 4.84 6.69 12.96
N GLN A 41 4.22 7.87 13.01
CA GLN A 41 4.46 8.94 12.03
C GLN A 41 5.95 9.31 11.96
N ALA A 42 6.61 9.48 13.10
CA ALA A 42 8.03 9.80 13.14
C ALA A 42 8.89 8.69 12.50
N VAL A 43 8.58 7.42 12.76
CA VAL A 43 9.25 6.28 12.11
C VAL A 43 9.09 6.33 10.59
N LEU A 44 7.87 6.60 10.11
CA LEU A 44 7.60 6.68 8.67
C LEU A 44 8.31 7.87 8.00
N ILE A 45 8.38 9.03 8.68
CA ILE A 45 9.11 10.20 8.19
C ILE A 45 10.62 9.91 8.13
N ASN A 46 11.17 9.29 9.17
CA ASN A 46 12.59 8.94 9.24
C ASN A 46 12.97 7.88 8.19
N ALA A 47 12.06 6.96 7.85
CA ALA A 47 12.29 5.97 6.80
C ALA A 47 12.53 6.62 5.42
N LEU A 48 12.01 7.83 5.20
CA LEU A 48 12.26 8.60 3.98
C LEU A 48 13.68 9.19 3.90
N ASP A 49 14.43 9.23 5.01
CA ASP A 49 15.82 9.71 5.03
C ASP A 49 16.84 8.57 4.84
N SER A 50 16.34 7.33 4.68
CA SER A 50 17.16 6.16 4.37
C SER A 50 17.55 6.13 2.89
N ASN A 51 18.72 5.55 2.61
CA ASN A 51 19.15 5.22 1.24
C ASN A 51 18.57 3.88 0.75
N GLU A 52 17.86 3.15 1.60
CA GLU A 52 17.29 1.85 1.26
C GLU A 52 15.91 2.02 0.59
N LEU A 53 15.74 1.46 -0.61
CA LEU A 53 14.48 1.54 -1.36
C LEU A 53 13.29 0.96 -0.60
N SER A 54 13.51 -0.08 0.21
CA SER A 54 12.48 -0.69 1.04
C SER A 54 11.95 0.30 2.10
N SER A 55 12.85 1.03 2.75
CA SER A 55 12.53 2.06 3.74
C SER A 55 11.75 3.21 3.10
N ILE A 56 12.19 3.67 1.92
CA ILE A 56 11.48 4.71 1.16
C ILE A 56 10.08 4.23 0.74
N HIS A 57 9.97 3.00 0.21
CA HIS A 57 8.67 2.40 -0.16
C HIS A 57 7.72 2.39 1.04
N TYR A 58 8.10 1.73 2.14
CA TYR A 58 7.19 1.57 3.27
C TYR A 58 6.92 2.89 4.00
N GLY A 59 7.91 3.79 4.09
CA GLY A 59 7.74 5.15 4.61
C GLY A 59 6.72 5.95 3.80
N ALA A 60 6.89 6.02 2.48
CA ALA A 60 6.00 6.77 1.61
C ALA A 60 4.58 6.16 1.56
N ALA A 61 4.48 4.83 1.45
CA ALA A 61 3.21 4.13 1.45
C ALA A 61 2.48 4.30 2.79
N GLY A 62 3.20 4.19 3.91
CA GLY A 62 2.65 4.42 5.24
C GLY A 62 2.11 5.83 5.40
N LEU A 63 2.88 6.86 5.04
CA LEU A 63 2.43 8.26 5.10
C LEU A 63 1.20 8.53 4.25
N LYS A 64 1.15 7.93 3.04
CA LYS A 64 -0.04 8.00 2.17
C LYS A 64 -1.28 7.37 2.82
N LEU A 65 -1.12 6.22 3.49
CA LEU A 65 -2.23 5.53 4.17
C LEU A 65 -2.79 6.33 5.35
N VAL A 66 -1.93 7.01 6.11
CA VAL A 66 -2.35 7.86 7.24
C VAL A 66 -2.72 9.29 6.82
N GLY A 67 -2.72 9.59 5.51
CA GLY A 67 -3.14 10.89 4.98
C GLY A 67 -2.14 12.03 5.20
N ILE A 68 -0.88 11.72 5.53
CA ILE A 68 0.15 12.73 5.78
C ILE A 68 0.88 13.02 4.47
N SER A 69 0.94 14.30 4.10
CA SER A 69 1.64 14.73 2.90
C SER A 69 3.15 14.83 3.14
N ILE A 70 3.92 14.30 2.20
CA ILE A 70 5.36 14.50 2.11
C ILE A 70 5.62 15.91 1.56
N GLU A 71 6.59 16.63 2.13
CA GLU A 71 6.99 17.95 1.64
C GLU A 71 7.39 17.88 0.15
N ALA A 72 7.02 18.88 -0.64
CA ALA A 72 7.22 18.87 -2.09
C ALA A 72 8.69 18.68 -2.51
N SER A 73 9.62 19.32 -1.80
CA SER A 73 11.07 19.20 -2.03
C SER A 73 11.55 17.76 -1.80
N LYS A 74 11.19 17.17 -0.67
CA LYS A 74 11.50 15.79 -0.28
C LYS A 74 10.84 14.79 -1.23
N ASN A 75 9.57 15.01 -1.59
CA ASN A 75 8.84 14.17 -2.55
C ASN A 75 9.55 14.12 -3.92
N LYS A 76 10.01 15.27 -4.41
CA LYS A 76 10.77 15.34 -5.66
C LYS A 76 12.11 14.60 -5.55
N ALA A 77 12.88 14.85 -4.49
CA ALA A 77 14.17 14.18 -4.29
C ALA A 77 14.02 12.65 -4.20
N LEU A 78 12.99 12.17 -3.51
CA LEU A 78 12.67 10.74 -3.44
C LEU A 78 12.26 10.19 -4.81
N CYS A 79 11.50 10.94 -5.60
CA CYS A 79 11.14 10.54 -6.95
C CYS A 79 12.39 10.39 -7.84
N ASP A 80 13.33 11.33 -7.75
CA ASP A 80 14.59 11.28 -8.49
C ASP A 80 15.46 10.07 -8.07
N ILE A 81 15.38 9.63 -6.81
CA ILE A 81 16.06 8.42 -6.32
C ILE A 81 15.43 7.16 -6.94
N VAL A 82 14.10 7.02 -6.84
CA VAL A 82 13.44 5.79 -7.32
C VAL A 82 13.56 5.64 -8.83
N GLN A 83 13.58 6.74 -9.60
CA GLN A 83 13.72 6.71 -11.05
C GLN A 83 15.09 6.21 -11.55
N LYS A 84 16.12 6.16 -10.71
CA LYS A 84 17.46 5.68 -11.10
C LYS A 84 17.60 4.16 -11.13
N VAL A 85 16.58 3.42 -10.68
CA VAL A 85 16.62 1.95 -10.63
C VAL A 85 16.53 1.37 -12.04
N ASN A 86 17.52 0.55 -12.42
CA ASN A 86 17.69 -0.01 -13.77
C ASN A 86 16.75 -1.19 -14.10
N GLY A 87 15.99 -1.67 -13.12
CA GLY A 87 14.97 -2.70 -13.29
C GLY A 87 15.49 -4.13 -13.44
N GLU A 88 16.78 -4.38 -13.24
CA GLU A 88 17.41 -5.70 -13.39
C GLU A 88 17.07 -6.64 -12.21
N GLU A 89 17.00 -6.09 -11.01
CA GLU A 89 16.67 -6.86 -9.81
C GLU A 89 15.19 -6.71 -9.44
N LEU A 90 14.48 -7.84 -9.36
CA LEU A 90 13.04 -7.88 -9.07
C LEU A 90 12.68 -7.16 -7.75
N VAL A 91 13.46 -7.38 -6.70
CA VAL A 91 13.21 -6.77 -5.37
C VAL A 91 13.37 -5.26 -5.44
N GLN A 92 14.45 -4.77 -6.05
CA GLN A 92 14.67 -3.33 -6.21
C GLN A 92 13.59 -2.70 -7.08
N LEU A 93 13.22 -3.36 -8.19
CA LEU A 93 12.16 -2.94 -9.08
C LEU A 93 10.82 -2.83 -8.34
N TYR A 94 10.47 -3.83 -7.53
CA TYR A 94 9.27 -3.82 -6.69
C TYR A 94 9.25 -2.63 -5.74
N HIS A 95 10.33 -2.38 -5.00
CA HIS A 95 10.37 -1.25 -4.06
C HIS A 95 10.34 0.09 -4.79
N ALA A 96 11.05 0.23 -5.92
CA ALA A 96 11.08 1.46 -6.71
C ALA A 96 9.69 1.82 -7.26
N VAL A 97 9.01 0.88 -7.93
CA VAL A 97 7.67 1.14 -8.48
C VAL A 97 6.64 1.36 -7.39
N SER A 98 6.75 0.66 -6.26
CA SER A 98 5.82 0.81 -5.15
C SER A 98 6.01 2.12 -4.42
N ALA A 99 7.26 2.57 -4.22
CA ALA A 99 7.58 3.89 -3.72
C ALA A 99 7.07 4.98 -4.65
N ALA A 100 7.32 4.88 -5.96
CA ALA A 100 6.83 5.85 -6.94
C ALA A 100 5.30 5.99 -6.91
N ALA A 101 4.57 4.88 -6.81
CA ALA A 101 3.11 4.89 -6.67
C ALA A 101 2.59 5.52 -5.36
N ALA A 102 3.43 5.58 -4.32
CA ALA A 102 3.12 6.22 -3.05
C ALA A 102 3.46 7.72 -3.03
N LEU A 103 4.47 8.14 -3.81
CA LEU A 103 4.86 9.54 -3.97
C LEU A 103 3.86 10.31 -4.85
N LYS A 104 3.70 11.60 -4.59
CA LYS A 104 2.85 12.47 -5.41
C LYS A 104 3.54 12.77 -6.73
N GLU A 105 2.80 12.68 -7.83
CA GLU A 105 3.27 13.04 -9.19
C GLU A 105 4.55 12.32 -9.64
N CYS A 106 4.84 11.14 -9.07
CA CYS A 106 6.02 10.35 -9.43
C CYS A 106 5.64 9.22 -10.38
N THR A 107 5.77 9.47 -11.68
CA THR A 107 5.63 8.42 -12.69
C THR A 107 6.93 7.63 -12.79
N PHE A 108 6.84 6.31 -12.66
CA PHE A 108 7.96 5.39 -12.85
C PHE A 108 7.78 4.59 -14.14
N SER A 109 8.82 4.57 -14.96
CA SER A 109 8.87 3.83 -16.21
C SER A 109 10.25 3.22 -16.37
N VAL A 110 10.32 1.94 -16.68
CA VAL A 110 11.58 1.23 -16.93
C VAL A 110 11.37 0.25 -18.09
N PRO A 111 12.19 0.34 -19.15
CA PRO A 111 11.94 -0.39 -20.40
C PRO A 111 12.00 -1.91 -20.24
N ASN A 112 12.84 -2.41 -19.33
CA ASN A 112 13.10 -3.85 -19.17
C ASN A 112 12.23 -4.54 -18.11
N ALA A 113 11.28 -3.83 -17.48
CA ALA A 113 10.49 -4.39 -16.37
C ALA A 113 9.75 -5.68 -16.72
N LYS A 114 9.24 -5.80 -17.96
CA LYS A 114 8.50 -7.01 -18.36
C LYS A 114 9.39 -8.24 -18.35
N GLU A 115 10.63 -8.12 -18.83
CA GLU A 115 11.58 -9.22 -18.86
C GLU A 115 11.93 -9.68 -17.45
N THR A 116 12.24 -8.74 -16.55
CA THR A 116 12.52 -9.02 -15.13
C THR A 116 11.36 -9.71 -14.43
N VAL A 117 10.13 -9.27 -14.71
CA VAL A 117 8.92 -9.90 -14.17
C VAL A 117 8.77 -11.33 -14.70
N GLU A 118 8.83 -11.53 -16.02
CA GLU A 118 8.64 -12.86 -16.63
C GLU A 118 9.80 -13.84 -16.35
N ALA A 119 10.98 -13.34 -15.98
CA ALA A 119 12.10 -14.17 -15.55
C ALA A 119 11.77 -15.02 -14.30
N VAL A 120 10.80 -14.62 -13.47
CA VAL A 120 10.36 -15.41 -12.32
C VAL A 120 9.81 -16.77 -12.74
N LEU A 121 9.12 -16.86 -13.87
CA LEU A 121 8.58 -18.12 -14.39
C LEU A 121 9.67 -19.07 -14.91
N LYS A 122 10.89 -18.56 -15.13
CA LYS A 122 12.04 -19.33 -15.61
C LYS A 122 12.95 -19.82 -14.49
N GLN A 123 12.66 -19.43 -13.23
CA GLN A 123 13.41 -19.91 -12.08
C GLN A 123 13.10 -21.40 -11.87
N ASP A 124 14.11 -22.19 -11.49
CA ASP A 124 13.94 -23.64 -11.26
C ASP A 124 12.88 -23.92 -10.16
N THR A 125 12.83 -23.06 -9.14
CA THR A 125 11.82 -23.11 -8.08
C THR A 125 11.34 -21.69 -7.74
N PRO A 126 10.33 -21.16 -8.44
CA PRO A 126 9.76 -19.86 -8.13
C PRO A 126 9.08 -19.91 -6.75
N THR A 127 9.39 -18.95 -5.88
CA THR A 127 8.75 -18.84 -4.56
C THR A 127 7.47 -18.02 -4.64
N SER A 128 6.54 -18.26 -3.70
CA SER A 128 5.33 -17.46 -3.52
C SER A 128 5.66 -15.97 -3.37
N HIS A 129 6.74 -15.65 -2.64
CA HIS A 129 7.28 -14.29 -2.51
C HIS A 129 7.69 -13.67 -3.87
N ASN A 130 8.55 -14.33 -4.65
CA ASN A 130 9.02 -13.80 -5.93
C ASN A 130 7.86 -13.60 -6.91
N ILE A 131 6.90 -14.53 -6.93
CA ILE A 131 5.69 -14.43 -7.75
C ILE A 131 4.85 -13.22 -7.34
N TYR A 132 4.65 -12.99 -6.04
CA TYR A 132 3.94 -11.82 -5.54
C TYR A 132 4.61 -10.52 -5.99
N LEU A 133 5.93 -10.40 -5.82
CA LEU A 133 6.68 -9.20 -6.22
C LEU A 133 6.53 -8.92 -7.72
N ALA A 134 6.68 -9.96 -8.55
CA ALA A 134 6.56 -9.88 -10.00
C ALA A 134 5.17 -9.41 -10.45
N LEU A 135 4.10 -9.99 -9.89
CA LEU A 135 2.73 -9.60 -10.21
C LEU A 135 2.41 -8.19 -9.70
N ALA A 136 2.92 -7.80 -8.53
CA ALA A 136 2.74 -6.44 -8.01
C ALA A 136 3.43 -5.38 -8.89
N VAL A 137 4.62 -5.69 -9.41
CA VAL A 137 5.30 -4.84 -10.41
C VAL A 137 4.46 -4.75 -11.68
N ALA A 138 3.99 -5.89 -12.20
CA ALA A 138 3.19 -5.94 -13.42
C ALA A 138 1.91 -5.10 -13.31
N ASP A 139 1.19 -5.17 -12.19
CA ASP A 139 -0.01 -4.35 -11.97
C ASP A 139 0.30 -2.85 -11.92
N LYS A 140 1.33 -2.46 -11.17
CA LYS A 140 1.69 -1.04 -11.01
C LYS A 140 2.16 -0.41 -12.32
N LEU A 141 2.86 -1.19 -13.15
CA LEU A 141 3.34 -0.76 -14.48
C LEU A 141 2.36 -1.05 -15.61
N LYS A 142 1.19 -1.65 -15.31
CA LYS A 142 0.18 -2.04 -16.29
C LYS A 142 0.75 -2.92 -17.42
N LEU A 143 1.66 -3.82 -17.06
CA LEU A 143 2.30 -4.77 -17.98
C LEU A 143 1.35 -5.93 -18.29
N LYS A 144 1.37 -6.37 -19.56
CA LYS A 144 0.72 -7.61 -19.97
C LYS A 144 1.73 -8.75 -19.85
N VAL A 145 1.50 -9.64 -18.89
CA VAL A 145 2.34 -10.81 -18.58
C VAL A 145 1.55 -12.10 -18.74
N ASN A 146 2.24 -13.24 -18.71
CA ASN A 146 1.60 -14.57 -18.75
C ASN A 146 0.89 -14.91 -17.43
N TYR A 147 -0.31 -14.35 -17.20
CA TYR A 147 -1.09 -14.58 -15.98
C TYR A 147 -1.40 -16.06 -15.72
N ASN A 148 -1.65 -16.86 -16.76
CA ASN A 148 -1.90 -18.29 -16.60
C ASN A 148 -0.66 -19.02 -16.07
N GLY A 149 0.52 -18.71 -16.62
CA GLY A 149 1.78 -19.26 -16.13
C GLY A 149 2.07 -18.86 -14.68
N PHE A 150 1.80 -17.61 -14.30
CA PHE A 150 1.94 -17.16 -12.90
C PHE A 150 0.93 -17.82 -11.95
N ALA A 151 -0.31 -18.06 -12.38
CA ALA A 151 -1.29 -18.76 -11.56
C ALA A 151 -0.89 -20.22 -11.29
N GLU A 152 -0.38 -20.91 -12.31
CA GLU A 152 0.13 -22.28 -12.19
C GLU A 152 1.37 -22.34 -11.27
N ALA A 153 2.33 -21.44 -11.48
CA ALA A 153 3.52 -21.33 -10.64
C ALA A 153 3.16 -21.02 -9.17
N LEU A 154 2.20 -20.12 -8.94
CA LEU A 154 1.75 -19.76 -7.59
C LEU A 154 1.08 -20.93 -6.89
N THR A 155 0.20 -21.65 -7.58
CA THR A 155 -0.47 -22.84 -7.05
C THR A 155 0.56 -23.90 -6.62
N THR A 156 1.59 -24.10 -7.43
CA THR A 156 2.68 -25.04 -7.14
C THR A 156 3.50 -24.59 -5.94
N ALA A 157 3.87 -23.30 -5.89
CA ALA A 157 4.64 -22.73 -4.79
C ALA A 157 3.90 -22.83 -3.44
N LEU A 158 2.61 -22.47 -3.41
CA LEU A 158 1.79 -22.53 -2.20
C LEU A 158 1.62 -23.96 -1.69
N THR A 159 1.40 -24.93 -2.58
CA THR A 159 1.29 -26.34 -2.18
C THR A 159 2.58 -26.86 -1.51
N LYS A 160 3.74 -26.36 -1.93
CA LYS A 160 5.03 -26.70 -1.33
C LYS A 160 5.24 -26.03 0.03
N ASP A 161 4.82 -24.77 0.17
CA ASP A 161 4.90 -24.03 1.45
C ASP A 161 3.96 -24.67 2.50
N ASP A 162 2.75 -25.07 2.12
CA ASP A 162 1.77 -25.72 3.00
C ASP A 162 2.10 -27.20 3.29
N GLY A 163 2.81 -27.85 2.37
CA GLY A 163 3.26 -29.25 2.48
C GLY A 163 4.56 -29.44 3.25
N ALA A 164 5.15 -28.37 3.80
CA ALA A 164 6.32 -28.43 4.66
C ALA A 164 5.94 -28.99 6.05
N SER A 165 5.83 -30.32 6.13
CA SER A 165 5.81 -31.13 7.35
C SER A 165 7.15 -31.81 7.58
#